data_AF-A0A1Y1HYI8-F1
#
_entry.id   AF-A0A1Y1HYI8-F1
#
_cell.length_a   1.000
_cell.length_b   1.000
_cell.length_c   1.000
_cell.angle_alpha   90.00
_cell.angle_beta   90.00
_cell.angle_gamma   90.00
#
_symmetry.space_group_name_H-M   'P 1'
#
loop_
_entity.id
_entity.type
_entity.pdbx_description
1 polymer ?
#
loop_
_entity_poly.entity_id
_entity_poly.type
_entity_poly.pdbx_seq_one_letter_code
_entity_poly.pdbx_strand_id
1 'polypeptide(L)'
;MPISAGHGSIGLHWSRRCALLAWLLAASSYSHAWEECADAGATPHVQKLGEMPQHNYGRPGLSHMTIWGAKHHSMKELEVWLQTFAPGSGTPIHRHDCEEVFIVQAGEAAYLRAEVDGEKESGRPGPRVGSRAAANSTFRIPLNAVHQVRNLHPTEALTVLVIISKPPIRVYIYDTWDTPHDAATLSFPYPWDTVCPEDLRTQEQLDTREL
;
A
#
# COMPACT_ATOMS: atom_id res chain seq x y z
N MET A 1 72.63 2.69 34.10
CA MET A 1 72.56 3.41 32.81
C MET A 1 72.01 2.44 31.77
N PRO A 2 71.09 2.87 30.89
CA PRO A 2 70.15 1.97 30.20
C PRO A 2 70.59 1.61 28.78
N ILE A 3 70.09 0.49 28.24
CA ILE A 3 69.83 0.33 26.80
C ILE A 3 68.42 -0.27 26.62
N SER A 4 67.69 0.40 25.72
CA SER A 4 66.32 0.22 25.26
C SER A 4 66.06 -1.14 24.56
N ALA A 5 64.83 -1.64 24.68
CA ALA A 5 64.20 -2.52 23.70
C ALA A 5 62.78 -2.03 23.43
N GLY A 6 62.52 -1.61 22.19
CA GLY A 6 61.24 -1.12 21.72
C GLY A 6 60.16 -2.21 21.67
N HIS A 7 58.90 -1.80 21.78
CA HIS A 7 57.74 -2.64 21.48
C HIS A 7 56.90 -1.97 20.39
N GLY A 8 56.68 -2.74 19.33
CA GLY A 8 56.00 -2.34 18.10
C GLY A 8 54.49 -2.29 18.24
N SER A 9 53.93 -1.36 17.46
CA SER A 9 52.50 -1.22 17.17
C SER A 9 52.07 -2.28 16.16
N ILE A 10 51.57 -3.43 16.63
CA ILE A 10 51.04 -4.49 15.75
C ILE A 10 49.57 -4.84 16.09
N GLY A 11 49.08 -4.48 17.27
CA GLY A 11 47.75 -4.90 17.75
C GLY A 11 46.54 -4.14 17.20
N LEU A 12 46.72 -2.95 16.60
CA LEU A 12 45.57 -2.06 16.30
C LEU A 12 44.99 -2.23 14.89
N HIS A 13 45.69 -2.94 13.99
CA HIS A 13 45.25 -3.10 12.59
C HIS A 13 44.33 -4.31 12.36
N TRP A 14 44.38 -5.34 13.20
CA TRP A 14 43.56 -6.54 13.03
C TRP A 14 42.11 -6.36 13.51
N SER A 15 41.90 -5.65 14.63
CA SER A 15 40.55 -5.44 15.19
C SER A 15 39.65 -4.57 14.28
N ARG A 16 40.24 -3.61 13.57
CA ARG A 16 39.50 -2.74 12.63
C ARG A 16 39.03 -3.48 11.37
N ARG A 17 39.78 -4.48 10.89
CA ARG A 17 39.42 -5.24 9.69
C ARG A 17 38.29 -6.25 9.93
N CYS A 18 38.25 -6.89 11.10
CA CYS A 18 37.14 -7.77 11.47
C CYS A 18 35.83 -7.01 11.70
N ALA A 19 35.88 -5.81 12.27
CA ALA A 19 34.69 -4.97 12.49
C ALA A 19 34.06 -4.46 11.17
N LEU A 20 34.88 -4.15 10.16
CA LEU A 20 34.42 -3.72 8.82
C LEU A 20 33.75 -4.86 8.04
N LEU A 21 34.28 -6.08 8.13
CA LEU A 21 33.67 -7.27 7.51
C LEU A 21 32.33 -7.66 8.16
N ALA A 22 32.20 -7.50 9.48
CA ALA A 22 30.93 -7.71 10.18
C ALA A 22 29.86 -6.67 9.82
N TRP A 23 30.24 -5.41 9.58
CA TRP A 23 29.32 -4.37 9.09
C TRP A 23 28.88 -4.61 7.64
N LEU A 24 29.77 -5.08 6.77
CA LEU A 24 29.43 -5.39 5.37
C LEU A 24 28.51 -6.61 5.24
N LEU A 25 28.65 -7.61 6.11
CA LEU A 25 27.77 -8.79 6.13
C LEU A 25 26.44 -8.53 6.85
N ALA A 26 26.39 -7.60 7.80
CA ALA A 26 25.13 -7.17 8.43
C ALA A 26 24.30 -6.23 7.52
N ALA A 27 24.96 -5.50 6.60
CA ALA A 27 24.26 -4.66 5.63
C ALA A 27 23.60 -5.48 4.49
N SER A 28 24.07 -6.70 4.21
CA SER A 28 23.49 -7.55 3.15
C SER A 28 22.20 -8.28 3.55
N SER A 29 21.91 -8.38 4.85
CA SER A 29 20.73 -9.10 5.37
C SER A 29 19.49 -8.22 5.59
N TYR A 30 19.56 -6.91 5.32
CA TYR A 30 18.38 -6.04 5.26
C TYR A 30 17.74 -5.98 3.87
N SER A 31 18.28 -6.72 2.90
CA SER A 31 17.70 -6.89 1.57
C SER A 31 16.76 -8.09 1.52
N HIS A 32 15.78 -8.17 2.42
CA HIS A 32 14.46 -8.66 1.98
C HIS A 32 13.80 -7.48 1.26
N ALA A 33 14.45 -7.12 0.16
CA ALA A 33 14.20 -5.94 -0.62
C ALA A 33 12.80 -6.06 -1.19
N TRP A 34 12.11 -4.92 -1.22
CA TRP A 34 11.07 -4.65 -2.19
C TRP A 34 11.55 -5.10 -3.57
N GLU A 35 11.23 -6.33 -3.96
CA GLU A 35 11.54 -6.84 -5.29
C GLU A 35 10.46 -6.30 -6.22
N GLU A 36 10.89 -5.45 -7.15
CA GLU A 36 10.02 -4.99 -8.23
C GLU A 36 9.60 -6.20 -9.06
N CYS A 37 8.31 -6.29 -9.38
CA CYS A 37 7.76 -7.41 -10.14
C CYS A 37 8.20 -7.37 -11.60
N ALA A 38 8.44 -6.17 -12.12
CA ALA A 38 8.82 -5.96 -13.50
C ALA A 38 10.20 -5.30 -13.58
N ASP A 39 10.97 -5.73 -14.58
CA ASP A 39 12.01 -4.87 -15.13
C ASP A 39 11.33 -3.73 -15.88
N ALA A 40 11.66 -2.47 -15.53
CA ALA A 40 11.12 -1.29 -16.19
C ALA A 40 11.29 -1.32 -17.73
N GLY A 41 12.28 -2.07 -18.25
CA GLY A 41 12.48 -2.28 -19.69
C GLY A 41 11.57 -3.32 -20.35
N ALA A 42 10.94 -4.21 -19.58
CA ALA A 42 10.13 -5.33 -20.09
C ALA A 42 8.62 -5.05 -20.09
N THR A 43 8.17 -4.02 -19.37
CA THR A 43 6.74 -3.69 -19.26
C THR A 43 6.24 -2.97 -20.52
N PRO A 44 5.22 -3.50 -21.24
CA PRO A 44 4.65 -2.81 -22.38
C PRO A 44 4.02 -1.46 -21.98
N HIS A 45 4.28 -0.40 -22.73
CA HIS A 45 3.68 0.92 -22.47
C HIS A 45 2.15 0.97 -22.66
N VAL A 46 1.58 0.00 -23.38
CA VAL A 46 0.14 -0.13 -23.62
C VAL A 46 -0.31 -1.49 -23.11
N GLN A 47 -1.26 -1.46 -22.17
CA GLN A 47 -1.88 -2.66 -21.61
C GLN A 47 -3.39 -2.60 -21.82
N LYS A 48 -4.01 -3.75 -22.04
CA LYS A 48 -5.47 -3.85 -22.10
C LYS A 48 -5.98 -4.22 -20.71
N LEU A 49 -6.85 -3.40 -20.14
CA LEU A 49 -7.41 -3.65 -18.81
C LEU A 49 -8.09 -5.03 -18.68
N GLY A 50 -8.76 -5.49 -19.74
CA GLY A 50 -9.40 -6.81 -19.75
C GLY A 50 -8.44 -8.01 -19.74
N GLU A 51 -7.14 -7.79 -19.89
CA GLU A 51 -6.11 -8.83 -19.87
C GLU A 51 -5.22 -8.73 -18.60
N MET A 52 -5.46 -7.74 -17.74
CA MET A 52 -4.71 -7.55 -16.49
C MET A 52 -5.35 -8.35 -15.35
N PRO A 53 -4.55 -8.96 -14.46
CA PRO A 53 -5.09 -9.78 -13.37
C PRO A 53 -5.89 -8.93 -12.38
N GLN A 54 -6.99 -9.51 -11.89
CA GLN A 54 -7.82 -8.97 -10.82
C GLN A 54 -7.83 -9.95 -9.66
N HIS A 55 -7.81 -9.43 -8.43
CA HIS A 55 -7.81 -10.28 -7.25
C HIS A 55 -8.47 -9.59 -6.06
N ASN A 56 -9.00 -10.38 -5.12
CA ASN A 56 -9.66 -9.87 -3.92
C ASN A 56 -8.71 -9.73 -2.71
N TYR A 57 -7.52 -10.34 -2.79
CA TYR A 57 -6.48 -10.35 -1.76
C TYR A 57 -6.99 -10.75 -0.37
N GLY A 58 -7.91 -11.71 -0.32
CA GLY A 58 -8.52 -12.18 0.92
C GLY A 58 -9.54 -11.21 1.50
N ARG A 59 -9.99 -10.18 0.76
CA ARG A 59 -10.99 -9.19 1.18
C ARG A 59 -12.32 -9.46 0.45
N PRO A 60 -13.30 -10.12 1.08
CA PRO A 60 -14.58 -10.41 0.45
C PRO A 60 -15.26 -9.16 -0.10
N GLY A 61 -15.77 -9.25 -1.32
CA GLY A 61 -16.44 -8.15 -2.01
C GLY A 61 -15.52 -7.14 -2.70
N LEU A 62 -14.19 -7.28 -2.58
CA LEU A 62 -13.24 -6.50 -3.38
C LEU A 62 -12.88 -7.24 -4.67
N SER A 63 -12.83 -6.52 -5.79
CA SER A 63 -11.97 -6.83 -6.92
C SER A 63 -10.98 -5.68 -7.09
N HIS A 64 -9.68 -5.95 -7.13
CA HIS A 64 -8.63 -4.95 -7.28
C HIS A 64 -7.71 -5.29 -8.44
N MET A 65 -7.35 -4.26 -9.20
CA MET A 65 -6.28 -4.25 -10.20
C MET A 65 -5.41 -3.02 -10.00
N THR A 66 -4.09 -3.22 -9.91
CA THR A 66 -3.13 -2.12 -10.07
C THR A 66 -2.88 -1.92 -11.57
N ILE A 67 -3.40 -0.82 -12.13
CA ILE A 67 -3.24 -0.49 -13.55
C ILE A 67 -1.81 -0.03 -13.83
N TRP A 68 -1.30 0.88 -13.00
CA TRP A 68 0.07 1.39 -13.06
C TRP A 68 0.51 1.62 -11.63
N GLY A 69 1.62 1.02 -11.18
CA GLY A 69 2.00 1.08 -9.77
C GLY A 69 3.48 0.88 -9.53
N ALA A 70 3.94 1.21 -8.34
CA ALA A 70 5.35 1.22 -7.99
C ALA A 70 5.97 -0.18 -8.04
N LYS A 71 5.27 -1.18 -7.48
CA LYS A 71 5.80 -2.55 -7.45
C LYS A 71 5.75 -3.22 -8.81
N HIS A 72 4.61 -3.03 -9.47
CA HIS A 72 4.22 -3.79 -10.65
C HIS A 72 4.79 -3.21 -11.94
N HIS A 73 5.07 -1.91 -11.95
CA HIS A 73 5.40 -1.16 -13.17
C HIS A 73 6.44 -0.05 -12.94
N SER A 74 7.17 -0.10 -11.82
CA SER A 74 8.24 0.86 -11.45
C SER A 74 7.80 2.34 -11.46
N MET A 75 6.52 2.63 -11.22
CA MET A 75 6.03 4.00 -11.07
C MET A 75 6.59 4.66 -9.80
N LYS A 76 6.86 5.97 -9.85
CA LYS A 76 7.56 6.68 -8.76
C LYS A 76 6.76 7.77 -8.08
N GLU A 77 5.79 8.34 -8.79
CA GLU A 77 5.08 9.55 -8.35
C GLU A 77 3.58 9.32 -8.23
N LEU A 78 3.02 8.52 -9.12
CA LEU A 78 1.60 8.20 -9.20
C LEU A 78 1.39 6.70 -9.30
N GLU A 79 0.32 6.22 -8.69
CA GLU A 79 -0.18 4.86 -8.86
C GLU A 79 -1.69 4.88 -9.04
N VAL A 80 -2.17 3.99 -9.91
CA VAL A 80 -3.54 3.96 -10.42
C VAL A 80 -4.12 2.57 -10.20
N TRP A 81 -5.28 2.52 -9.56
CA TRP A 81 -6.03 1.30 -9.31
C TRP A 81 -7.41 1.34 -9.96
N LEU A 82 -7.88 0.19 -10.41
CA LEU A 82 -9.29 -0.07 -10.64
C LEU A 82 -9.81 -0.97 -9.52
N GLN A 83 -10.85 -0.53 -8.84
CA GLN A 83 -11.46 -1.31 -7.75
C GLN A 83 -12.96 -1.43 -7.96
N THR A 84 -13.48 -2.62 -7.72
CA THR A 84 -14.91 -2.89 -7.63
C THR A 84 -15.26 -3.40 -6.23
N PHE A 85 -16.32 -2.84 -5.66
CA PHE A 85 -16.86 -3.20 -4.36
C PHE A 85 -18.27 -3.77 -4.53
N ALA A 86 -18.48 -5.01 -4.11
CA ALA A 86 -19.80 -5.64 -4.02
C ALA A 86 -20.72 -4.90 -3.01
N PRO A 87 -22.05 -5.05 -3.10
CA PRO A 87 -22.99 -4.52 -2.12
C PRO A 87 -22.56 -4.76 -0.66
N GLY A 88 -22.58 -3.71 0.15
CA GLY A 88 -22.21 -3.75 1.57
C GLY A 88 -20.72 -3.73 1.87
N SER A 89 -19.85 -3.96 0.89
CA SER A 89 -18.39 -3.98 1.05
C SER A 89 -17.76 -2.57 0.97
N GLY A 90 -16.45 -2.48 1.14
CA GLY A 90 -15.73 -1.22 1.08
C GLY A 90 -14.30 -1.32 1.60
N THR A 91 -13.68 -0.18 1.84
CA THR A 91 -12.35 -0.08 2.46
C THR A 91 -12.45 -0.31 3.98
N PRO A 92 -11.34 -0.67 4.65
CA PRO A 92 -11.24 -0.45 6.09
C PRO A 92 -11.35 1.05 6.44
N ILE A 93 -11.49 1.35 7.73
CA ILE A 93 -11.25 2.70 8.24
C ILE A 93 -9.73 2.90 8.25
N HIS A 94 -9.22 3.92 7.56
CA HIS A 94 -7.78 4.06 7.39
C HIS A 94 -7.33 5.49 7.10
N ARG A 95 -6.02 5.71 7.17
CA ARG A 95 -5.33 6.93 6.70
C ARG A 95 -4.02 6.57 5.99
N HIS A 96 -3.50 7.51 5.20
CA HIS A 96 -2.20 7.43 4.53
C HIS A 96 -1.65 8.84 4.26
N ASP A 97 -0.32 8.97 4.20
CA ASP A 97 0.37 10.25 3.93
C ASP A 97 0.63 10.50 2.43
N CYS A 98 -0.42 10.32 1.62
CA CYS A 98 -0.41 10.68 0.22
C CYS A 98 -1.73 11.36 -0.19
N GLU A 99 -1.72 12.06 -1.32
CA GLU A 99 -2.96 12.47 -1.96
C GLU A 99 -3.64 11.23 -2.53
N GLU A 100 -4.97 11.20 -2.47
CA GLU A 100 -5.78 10.15 -3.09
C GLU A 100 -7.03 10.77 -3.72
N VAL A 101 -7.33 10.35 -4.95
CA VAL A 101 -8.47 10.80 -5.72
C VAL A 101 -9.26 9.59 -6.19
N PHE A 102 -10.56 9.62 -5.97
CA PHE A 102 -11.51 8.65 -6.49
C PHE A 102 -12.28 9.24 -7.66
N ILE A 103 -12.47 8.44 -8.72
CA ILE A 103 -13.38 8.73 -9.83
C ILE A 103 -14.38 7.57 -9.91
N VAL A 104 -15.65 7.86 -9.66
CA VAL A 104 -16.72 6.85 -9.66
C VAL A 104 -17.13 6.55 -11.10
N GLN A 105 -16.84 5.33 -11.56
CA GLN A 105 -17.15 4.88 -12.91
C GLN A 105 -18.58 4.32 -13.00
N ALA A 106 -19.01 3.57 -11.98
CA ALA A 106 -20.34 2.98 -11.90
C ALA A 106 -20.78 2.81 -10.43
N GLY A 107 -22.09 2.78 -10.20
CA GLY A 107 -22.67 2.68 -8.86
C GLY A 107 -22.58 3.98 -8.06
N GLU A 108 -22.64 3.87 -6.73
CA GLU A 108 -22.56 5.00 -5.80
C GLU A 108 -21.64 4.69 -4.62
N ALA A 109 -20.69 5.60 -4.36
CA ALA A 109 -19.80 5.54 -3.22
C ALA A 109 -20.36 6.35 -2.05
N ALA A 110 -20.38 5.75 -0.86
CA ALA A 110 -20.49 6.48 0.39
C ALA A 110 -19.07 6.77 0.92
N TYR A 111 -18.69 8.04 0.93
CA TYR A 111 -17.44 8.53 1.49
C TYR A 111 -17.67 9.01 2.93
N LEU A 112 -17.05 8.33 3.89
CA LEU A 112 -17.09 8.67 5.30
C LEU A 112 -15.71 9.18 5.72
N ARG A 113 -15.65 10.27 6.47
CA ARG A 113 -14.40 10.79 7.04
C ARG A 113 -14.60 11.30 8.45
N ALA A 114 -13.54 11.33 9.23
CA ALA A 114 -13.55 11.94 10.54
C ALA A 114 -13.80 13.45 10.48
N GLU A 115 -14.41 14.00 11.53
CA GLU A 115 -14.53 15.45 11.72
C GLU A 115 -13.21 16.03 12.22
N VAL A 116 -12.64 16.99 11.47
CA VAL A 116 -11.28 17.53 11.70
C VAL A 116 -11.07 18.07 13.12
N ASP A 117 -12.08 18.75 13.67
CA ASP A 117 -11.97 19.35 15.00
C ASP A 117 -12.01 18.28 16.09
N GLY A 118 -12.83 17.24 15.91
CA GLY A 118 -12.89 16.08 16.81
C GLY A 118 -11.59 15.29 16.86
N GLU A 119 -10.88 15.17 15.73
CA GLU A 119 -9.59 14.45 15.68
C GLU A 119 -8.50 15.13 16.52
N LYS A 120 -8.35 16.45 16.33
CA LYS A 120 -7.28 17.23 16.97
C LYS A 120 -7.35 17.20 18.49
N GLU A 121 -8.54 17.22 19.04
CA GLU A 121 -8.76 17.27 20.48
C GLU A 121 -8.64 15.89 21.13
N SER A 122 -9.04 14.83 20.43
CA SER A 122 -9.25 13.51 21.02
C SER A 122 -8.12 12.51 20.78
N GLY A 123 -7.22 12.78 19.82
CA GLY A 123 -6.14 11.85 19.44
C GLY A 123 -6.63 10.58 18.73
N ARG A 124 -7.88 10.60 18.24
CA ARG A 124 -8.55 9.51 17.54
C ARG A 124 -9.53 10.07 16.49
N PRO A 125 -10.01 9.28 15.52
CA PRO A 125 -10.91 9.76 14.48
C PRO A 125 -12.23 10.37 15.01
N GLY A 126 -12.90 9.66 15.93
CA GLY A 126 -14.11 10.11 16.59
C GLY A 126 -15.34 10.23 15.65
N PRO A 127 -16.17 11.27 15.81
CA PRO A 127 -17.34 11.51 14.97
C PRO A 127 -17.00 11.57 13.47
N ARG A 128 -17.95 11.13 12.64
CA ARG A 128 -17.76 11.04 11.18
C ARG A 128 -18.83 11.82 10.42
N VAL A 129 -18.41 12.43 9.34
CA VAL A 129 -19.26 13.07 8.33
C VAL A 129 -19.23 12.26 7.04
N GLY A 130 -20.38 12.20 6.36
CA GLY A 130 -20.58 11.40 5.16
C GLY A 130 -20.97 12.24 3.94
N SER A 131 -20.61 11.76 2.76
CA SER A 131 -21.07 12.28 1.47
C SER A 131 -21.29 11.12 0.50
N ARG A 132 -22.11 11.32 -0.53
CA ARG A 132 -22.34 10.33 -1.59
C ARG A 132 -21.78 10.84 -2.91
N ALA A 133 -21.22 9.94 -3.70
CA ALA A 133 -20.71 10.21 -5.03
C ALA A 133 -21.24 9.14 -5.99
N ALA A 134 -22.12 9.53 -6.90
CA ALA A 134 -22.66 8.64 -7.94
C ALA A 134 -21.69 8.53 -9.12
N ALA A 135 -21.98 7.64 -10.07
CA ALA A 135 -21.24 7.55 -11.33
C ALA A 135 -21.01 8.92 -11.99
N ASN A 136 -19.84 9.09 -12.61
CA ASN A 136 -19.35 10.35 -13.18
C ASN A 136 -19.10 11.46 -12.14
N SER A 137 -18.88 11.10 -10.87
CA SER A 137 -18.43 12.02 -9.81
C SER A 137 -16.98 11.73 -9.42
N THR A 138 -16.33 12.72 -8.79
CA THR A 138 -14.99 12.57 -8.20
C THR A 138 -14.94 13.18 -6.81
N PHE A 139 -14.07 12.66 -5.96
CA PHE A 139 -13.75 13.26 -4.67
C PHE A 139 -12.28 12.99 -4.32
N ARG A 140 -11.71 13.86 -3.49
CA ARG A 140 -10.35 13.73 -2.96
C ARG A 140 -10.36 13.41 -1.48
N ILE A 141 -9.40 12.62 -1.05
CA ILE A 141 -9.09 12.42 0.37
C ILE A 141 -8.02 13.45 0.76
N PRO A 142 -8.28 14.33 1.75
CA PRO A 142 -7.24 15.19 2.28
C PRO A 142 -6.08 14.37 2.87
N LEU A 143 -4.86 14.89 2.77
CA LEU A 143 -3.66 14.22 3.24
C LEU A 143 -3.82 13.74 4.69
N ASN A 144 -3.54 12.45 4.92
CA ASN A 144 -3.57 11.81 6.24
C ASN A 144 -4.94 11.84 6.95
N ALA A 145 -6.03 12.20 6.27
CA ALA A 145 -7.38 12.17 6.83
C ALA A 145 -7.86 10.73 7.04
N VAL A 146 -8.47 10.47 8.20
CA VAL A 146 -9.09 9.18 8.46
C VAL A 146 -10.40 9.06 7.73
N HIS A 147 -10.53 8.01 6.92
CA HIS A 147 -11.68 7.85 6.05
C HIS A 147 -12.03 6.38 5.78
N GLN A 148 -13.20 6.20 5.17
CA GLN A 148 -13.71 4.93 4.68
C GLN A 148 -14.57 5.17 3.44
N VAL A 149 -14.39 4.36 2.41
CA VAL A 149 -15.27 4.31 1.22
C VAL A 149 -16.09 3.02 1.27
N ARG A 150 -17.41 3.13 1.18
CA ARG A 150 -18.35 2.01 1.28
C ARG A 150 -19.26 1.97 0.07
N ASN A 151 -19.55 0.77 -0.44
CA ASN A 151 -20.72 0.53 -1.26
C ASN A 151 -21.92 0.23 -0.34
N LEU A 152 -22.83 1.18 -0.22
CA LEU A 152 -24.06 1.03 0.58
C LEU A 152 -25.28 0.68 -0.29
N HIS A 153 -25.11 0.51 -1.60
CA HIS A 153 -26.20 0.09 -2.47
C HIS A 153 -26.60 -1.36 -2.13
N PRO A 154 -27.90 -1.70 -2.11
CA PRO A 154 -28.34 -3.05 -1.74
C PRO A 154 -27.97 -4.13 -2.76
N THR A 155 -27.81 -3.78 -4.04
CA THR A 155 -27.69 -4.76 -5.13
C THR A 155 -26.65 -4.46 -6.20
N GLU A 156 -26.17 -3.21 -6.29
CA GLU A 156 -25.29 -2.80 -7.40
C GLU A 156 -23.87 -2.73 -6.90
N ALA A 157 -22.92 -3.11 -7.76
CA ALA A 157 -21.51 -2.94 -7.48
C ALA A 157 -21.09 -1.47 -7.67
N LEU A 158 -20.12 -1.04 -6.87
CA LEU A 158 -19.44 0.24 -7.03
C LEU A 158 -18.13 -0.03 -7.78
N THR A 159 -17.88 0.69 -8.87
CA THR A 159 -16.58 0.65 -9.57
C THR A 159 -15.94 2.03 -9.54
N VAL A 160 -14.69 2.08 -9.09
CA VAL A 160 -13.92 3.32 -8.94
C VAL A 160 -12.54 3.18 -9.56
N LEU A 161 -12.08 4.25 -10.19
CA LEU A 161 -10.66 4.47 -10.43
C LEU A 161 -10.11 5.21 -9.20
N VAL A 162 -8.99 4.74 -8.67
CA VAL A 162 -8.29 5.37 -7.55
C VAL A 162 -6.90 5.79 -8.03
N ILE A 163 -6.50 7.01 -7.70
CA ILE A 163 -5.19 7.56 -8.04
C ILE A 163 -4.55 8.05 -6.76
N ILE A 164 -3.34 7.59 -6.47
CA ILE A 164 -2.57 8.02 -5.31
C ILE A 164 -1.25 8.67 -5.73
N SER A 165 -0.75 9.59 -4.91
CA SER A 165 0.65 10.05 -4.99
C SER A 165 1.56 9.25 -4.06
N LYS A 166 2.88 9.42 -4.20
CA LYS A 166 3.91 8.78 -3.35
C LYS A 166 3.74 7.23 -3.19
N PRO A 167 3.57 6.47 -4.29
CA PRO A 167 3.44 5.03 -4.18
C PRO A 167 4.76 4.37 -3.74
N PRO A 168 4.72 3.12 -3.24
CA PRO A 168 3.51 2.35 -2.88
C PRO A 168 2.83 2.88 -1.62
N ILE A 169 1.53 2.61 -1.48
CA ILE A 169 0.75 3.14 -0.36
C ILE A 169 1.19 2.56 1.00
N ARG A 170 1.25 3.43 2.01
CA ARG A 170 1.44 3.05 3.42
C ARG A 170 0.15 3.34 4.19
N VAL A 171 -0.57 2.30 4.56
CA VAL A 171 -1.92 2.41 5.12
C VAL A 171 -1.90 2.16 6.63
N TYR A 172 -2.41 3.08 7.42
CA TYR A 172 -2.70 2.85 8.83
C TYR A 172 -4.18 2.50 9.00
N ILE A 173 -4.46 1.27 9.45
CA ILE A 173 -5.80 0.72 9.61
C ILE A 173 -6.29 0.90 11.05
N TYR A 174 -7.56 1.25 11.19
CA TYR A 174 -8.26 1.35 12.47
C TYR A 174 -9.34 0.27 12.58
N ASP A 175 -9.45 -0.33 13.76
CA ASP A 175 -10.53 -1.27 14.06
C ASP A 175 -11.89 -0.56 14.14
N THR A 176 -11.89 0.65 14.72
CA THR A 176 -13.08 1.48 14.91
C THR A 176 -12.76 2.95 14.72
N TRP A 177 -13.79 3.80 14.58
CA TRP A 177 -13.62 5.25 14.57
C TRP A 177 -13.12 5.80 15.92
N ASP A 178 -13.19 5.03 17.01
CA ASP A 178 -12.68 5.42 18.32
C ASP A 178 -11.25 4.92 18.61
N THR A 179 -10.65 4.17 17.68
CA THR A 179 -9.28 3.68 17.83
C THR A 179 -8.30 4.86 17.80
N PRO A 180 -7.44 5.03 18.84
CA PRO A 180 -6.41 6.07 18.86
C PRO A 180 -5.48 6.03 17.66
N HIS A 181 -4.97 7.20 17.22
CA HIS A 181 -4.12 7.29 16.02
C HIS A 181 -2.81 6.51 16.15
N ASP A 182 -2.27 6.38 17.36
CA ASP A 182 -1.06 5.63 17.71
C ASP A 182 -1.30 4.12 17.84
N ALA A 183 -2.56 3.70 18.04
CA ALA A 183 -2.99 2.31 18.04
C ALA A 183 -3.36 1.80 16.63
N ALA A 184 -3.40 2.67 15.62
CA ALA A 184 -3.65 2.28 14.24
C ALA A 184 -2.52 1.39 13.70
N THR A 185 -2.88 0.27 13.07
CA THR A 185 -1.90 -0.71 12.60
C THR A 185 -1.40 -0.35 11.21
N LEU A 186 -0.08 -0.22 11.04
CA LEU A 186 0.53 -0.04 9.72
C LEU A 186 0.42 -1.36 8.92
N SER A 187 -0.25 -1.30 7.79
CA SER A 187 -0.27 -2.36 6.77
C SER A 187 0.67 -1.95 5.64
N PHE A 188 1.90 -2.45 5.67
CA PHE A 188 2.90 -2.22 4.62
C PHE A 188 3.86 -3.43 4.49
N PRO A 189 4.10 -3.98 3.28
CA PRO A 189 3.39 -3.68 2.02
C PRO A 189 1.88 -3.94 2.14
N TYR A 190 1.06 -3.22 1.37
CA TYR A 190 -0.38 -3.48 1.34
C TYR A 190 -0.65 -4.77 0.53
N PRO A 191 -1.75 -5.52 0.74
CA PRO A 191 -1.90 -6.87 0.17
C PRO A 191 -1.72 -7.00 -1.35
N TRP A 192 -2.06 -6.00 -2.15
CA TRP A 192 -1.80 -6.05 -3.60
C TRP A 192 -0.34 -5.79 -3.99
N ASP A 193 0.48 -5.34 -3.05
CA ASP A 193 1.93 -5.18 -3.19
C ASP A 193 2.69 -6.36 -2.56
N THR A 194 2.04 -7.43 -2.12
CA THR A 194 2.74 -8.63 -1.61
C THR A 194 3.06 -9.65 -2.70
N VAL A 195 2.38 -9.60 -3.84
CA VAL A 195 2.49 -10.59 -4.93
C VAL A 195 2.73 -9.90 -6.27
N CYS A 196 3.21 -10.63 -7.28
CA CYS A 196 3.40 -10.11 -8.64
C CYS A 196 2.30 -10.55 -9.61
N PRO A 197 2.06 -9.83 -10.72
CA PRO A 197 0.98 -10.12 -11.65
C PRO A 197 1.07 -11.52 -12.30
N GLU A 198 2.28 -12.04 -12.51
CA GLU A 198 2.57 -13.38 -13.02
C GLU A 198 2.06 -14.47 -12.07
N ASP A 199 2.22 -14.25 -10.76
CA ASP A 199 1.79 -15.21 -9.73
C ASP A 199 0.26 -15.28 -9.68
N LEU A 200 -0.41 -14.14 -9.81
CA LEU A 200 -1.87 -14.05 -9.82
C LEU A 200 -2.48 -14.78 -11.03
N ARG A 201 -1.90 -14.61 -12.22
CA ARG A 201 -2.34 -15.31 -13.43
C ARG A 201 -2.18 -16.82 -13.31
N THR A 202 -1.09 -17.27 -12.70
CA THR A 202 -0.84 -18.69 -12.47
C THR A 202 -1.87 -19.27 -11.51
N GLN A 203 -2.20 -18.55 -10.44
CA GLN A 203 -3.23 -18.97 -9.48
C GLN A 203 -4.62 -19.04 -10.11
N GLU A 204 -5.01 -18.04 -10.90
CA GLU A 204 -6.30 -18.05 -11.62
C GLU A 204 -6.42 -19.25 -12.58
N GLN A 205 -5.33 -19.59 -13.29
CA GLN A 205 -5.26 -20.75 -14.17
C GLN A 205 -5.33 -22.09 -13.43
N LEU A 206 -4.82 -22.16 -12.21
CA LEU A 206 -4.93 -23.36 -11.37
C LEU A 206 -6.37 -23.51 -10.87
N ASP A 207 -6.97 -22.44 -10.34
CA ASP A 207 -8.35 -22.45 -9.83
C ASP A 207 -9.37 -22.83 -10.93
N THR A 208 -9.15 -22.42 -12.18
CA THR A 208 -10.02 -22.82 -13.32
C THR A 208 -9.82 -24.25 -13.81
N ARG A 209 -8.71 -24.91 -13.47
CA ARG A 209 -8.46 -26.32 -13.83
C ARG A 209 -9.01 -27.32 -12.82
N GLU A 210 -9.36 -26.86 -11.62
CA GLU A 210 -9.94 -27.69 -10.56
C GLU A 210 -11.49 -27.66 -10.56
N LEU A 211 -12.11 -26.94 -11.49
CA LEU A 211 -13.55 -26.89 -11.76
C LEU A 211 -13.93 -27.75 -12.99
#